data_AF-A0A661QGE3-F1
#
_entry.id   AF-A0A661QGE3-F1
#
_cell.length_a   1.000
_cell.length_b   1.000
_cell.length_c   1.000
_cell.angle_alpha   90.00
_cell.angle_beta   90.00
_cell.angle_gamma   90.00
#
_symmetry.space_group_name_H-M   'P 1'
#
loop_
_entity.id
_entity.type
_entity.pdbx_description
1 polymer ?
#
loop_
_entity_poly.entity_id
_entity_poly.type
_entity_poly.pdbx_seq_one_letter_code
_entity_poly.pdbx_strand_id
1 'polypeptide(L)' 'MLTSGKQISIYIGVDPSGPQIHLGHAVVLRKLREFQNLGHKVIFLIGDFTG' A
#
# COMPACT_ATOMS: atom_id res chain seq x y z
N MET A 1 -13.83 1.26 -13.60
CA MET A 1 -12.73 2.22 -13.29
C MET A 1 -11.44 1.52 -12.91
N LEU A 2 -11.45 0.46 -12.07
CA LEU A 2 -10.25 -0.34 -11.78
C LEU A 2 -9.93 -1.39 -12.87
N THR A 3 -10.95 -1.89 -13.57
CA THR A 3 -10.80 -2.91 -14.62
C THR A 3 -10.69 -2.31 -16.04
N SER A 4 -10.71 -0.99 -16.19
CA SER A 4 -10.80 -0.32 -17.51
C SER A 4 -9.46 -0.28 -18.26
N GLY A 5 -8.54 -1.22 -18.01
CA GLY A 5 -7.20 -1.31 -18.60
C GLY A 5 -6.22 -0.20 -18.20
N LYS A 6 -6.70 0.89 -17.60
CA LYS A 6 -5.86 2.01 -17.13
C LYS A 6 -5.17 1.62 -15.82
N GLN A 7 -3.84 1.56 -15.87
CA GLN A 7 -3.02 1.39 -14.67
C GLN A 7 -3.10 2.65 -13.80
N ILE A 8 -3.38 2.48 -12.51
CA ILE A 8 -3.33 3.54 -11.50
C ILE A 8 -2.21 3.28 -10.49
N SER A 9 -1.78 4.33 -9.81
CA SER A 9 -0.83 4.24 -8.69
C SER A 9 -1.58 4.37 -7.37
N ILE A 10 -1.41 3.39 -6.48
CA ILE A 10 -1.96 3.37 -5.13
C ILE A 10 -0.80 3.60 -4.15
N TYR A 11 -0.95 4.56 -3.26
CA TYR A 11 0.04 4.90 -2.25
C TYR A 11 -0.45 4.46 -0.87
N ILE A 12 0.46 3.90 -0.08
CA ILE A 12 0.28 3.72 1.37
C ILE A 12 1.41 4.45 2.10
N GLY A 13 1.05 5.32 3.03
CA GLY A 13 1.99 5.91 3.97
C GLY A 13 2.16 5.01 5.19
N VAL A 14 3.39 4.77 5.61
CA VAL A 14 3.72 4.05 6.84
C VAL A 14 4.68 4.89 7.66
N ASP A 15 4.28 5.13 8.91
CA ASP A 15 5.10 5.75 9.93
C ASP A 15 6.08 4.71 10.50
N PRO A 16 7.40 4.91 10.41
CA PRO A 16 8.40 3.99 10.93
C PRO A 16 8.58 4.06 12.46
N SER A 17 7.83 4.90 13.18
CA SER A 17 7.91 5.01 14.64
C SER A 17 7.58 3.70 15.38
N GLY A 18 6.77 2.84 14.76
CA GLY A 18 6.39 1.54 15.29
C GLY A 18 7.48 0.47 15.08
N PRO A 19 7.73 -0.40 16.07
CA PRO A 19 8.84 -1.36 16.01
C PRO A 19 8.63 -2.49 14.98
N GLN A 20 7.40 -2.76 14.55
CA GLN A 20 7.09 -3.92 13.70
C GLN A 20 5.70 -3.88 13.05
N ILE A 21 5.62 -4.45 11.85
CA ILE A 21 4.36 -4.74 11.16
C ILE A 21 3.74 -5.99 11.78
N HIS A 22 2.61 -5.85 12.48
CA HIS A 22 1.83 -6.97 13.03
C HIS A 22 0.58 -7.29 12.19
N LEU A 23 -0.15 -8.34 12.58
CA LEU A 23 -1.31 -8.88 11.86
C LEU A 23 -2.43 -7.85 11.60
N GLY A 24 -2.49 -6.76 12.37
CA GLY A 24 -3.45 -5.67 12.14
C GLY A 24 -3.29 -5.01 10.77
N HIS A 25 -2.08 -5.02 10.20
CA HIS A 25 -1.84 -4.47 8.86
C HIS A 25 -2.22 -5.42 7.72
N ALA A 26 -2.50 -6.70 8.03
CA ALA A 26 -2.73 -7.72 7.01
C ALA A 26 -3.92 -7.38 6.09
N VAL A 27 -4.98 -6.76 6.63
CA VAL A 27 -6.14 -6.34 5.83
C VAL A 27 -5.72 -5.34 4.73
N VAL A 28 -4.95 -4.32 5.11
CA VAL A 28 -4.49 -3.29 4.18
C VAL A 28 -3.51 -3.88 3.16
N LEU A 29 -2.54 -4.69 3.63
CA LEU A 29 -1.56 -5.34 2.75
C LEU A 29 -2.22 -6.30 1.75
N ARG A 30 -3.25 -7.04 2.16
CA ARG A 30 -4.03 -7.90 1.24
C ARG A 30 -4.78 -7.08 0.19
N LYS A 31 -5.31 -5.92 0.56
CA LYS A 31 -5.98 -5.03 -0.39
C LYS A 31 -5.02 -4.46 -1.43
N LEU A 32 -3.82 -4.06 -1.00
CA LEU A 32 -2.75 -3.66 -1.90
C LEU A 32 -2.35 -4.80 -2.85
N ARG A 33 -2.31 -6.04 -2.35
CA ARG A 33 -2.05 -7.21 -3.20
C ARG A 33 -3.14 -7.43 -4.26
N GLU A 34 -4.41 -7.22 -3.92
CA GLU A 34 -5.50 -7.24 -4.92
C GLU A 34 -5.28 -6.21 -6.02
N PHE A 35 -4.87 -4.98 -5.68
CA PHE A 35 -4.56 -3.96 -6.69
C PHE A 35 -3.38 -4.36 -7.57
N GLN A 36 -2.33 -4.98 -7.01
CA GLN A 36 -1.23 -5.53 -7.81
C GLN A 36 -1.71 -6.63 -8.76
N ASN A 37 -2.56 -7.54 -8.28
CA ASN A 37 -3.13 -8.62 -9.10
C ASN A 37 -4.01 -8.08 -10.24
N LEU A 38 -4.62 -6.90 -10.06
CA LEU A 38 -5.34 -6.17 -11.11
C LEU A 38 -4.43 -5.38 -12.07
N GLY A 39 -3.11 -5.49 -11.92
CA GLY A 39 -2.12 -4.83 -12.79
C GLY A 39 -1.79 -3.39 -12.39
N HIS A 40 -2.16 -2.95 -11.20
CA HIS A 40 -1.89 -1.60 -10.72
C HIS A 40 -0.54 -1.48 -9.99
N LYS A 41 0.01 -0.26 -9.98
CA LYS A 41 1.25 0.03 -9.24
C LYS A 41 0.91 0.34 -7.79
N VAL A 42 1.53 -0.37 -6.86
CA VAL A 42 1.48 -0.04 -5.42
C VAL A 42 2.80 0.59 -5.01
N ILE A 43 2.72 1.69 -4.26
CA ILE A 43 3.87 2.45 -3.76
C ILE A 43 3.75 2.50 -2.24
N PHE A 44 4.76 1.96 -1.57
CA PHE A 44 4.88 1.97 -0.12
C PHE A 44 5.79 3.14 0.27
N LEU A 45 5.21 4.16 0.91
CA LEU A 45 5.90 5.38 1.29
C LEU A 45 6.20 5.35 2.79
N ILE A 46 7.48 5.40 3.13
CA ILE A 46 7.93 5.52 4.52
C ILE A 46 8.00 7.00 4.86
N GLY A 47 7.26 7.44 5.87
CA GLY A 47 7.25 8.82 6.33
C GLY A 47 8.26 9.05 7.43
N ASP A 48 9.52 9.32 7.10
CA ASP A 48 10.60 9.60 8.06
C ASP A 48 10.83 11.11 8.33
N PHE A 49 10.12 11.99 7.62
CA PHE A 49 10.37 13.43 7.62
C PHE A 49 9.74 14.21 8.80
N THR A 50 8.69 13.67 9.43
CA THR A 50 7.94 14.36 10.50
C THR A 50 8.15 13.76 11.89
N GLY A 51 9.11 12.85 12.03
CA GLY A 51 9.43 12.16 13.29
C GLY A 51 10.09 13.04 14.34
#